data_AF-A0A953MSV3-F1
#
_entry.id   AF-A0A953MSV3-F1
#
_cell.length_a   1.000
_cell.length_b   1.000
_cell.length_c   1.000
_cell.angle_alpha   90.00
_cell.angle_beta   90.00
_cell.angle_gamma   90.00
#
_symmetry.space_group_name_H-M   'P 1'
#
loop_
_entity.id
_entity.type
_entity.pdbx_description
1 polymer ?
#
loop_
_entity_poly.entity_id
_entity_poly.type
_entity_poly.pdbx_seq_one_letter_code
_entity_poly.pdbx_strand_id
1 'polypeptide(L)'
;MKRALSAALIPALFAPLFVAGQTITSVSNGLFYFPTTWDCLCIPAPQSGQNVVIDHLVTLNNAIGVYGGTLTIHGQGALLQDGTPRQLHVNNGGSVVNQGTFTVDQAWVQNGSINNTGTATIHTFLNEQTLTNAGLILGVDSFLNNGAITNGTAAIIEVGTFQNNDQLHNLGTIQHVDSLFNTGWLHNDADAMLQVDSLLNTGTLINDGTMQLISMMNAGGQTNGGTINANDLLNTGTFENHGSMLCGGSLANMGNMTNHPDAEMQIEASFLNADQDPPVPFGQALFTNNGSVQVDHSWYNFAHIAGDAPGSFVVQDSTVNAGALTGTFDLCDLSPQTTVPPIIDLNIGTVEPGITYCTIPSGIGATQRSEPLLRFDPTTRILILERPQQTWRNARVRVHDALARMVRDLSIQGTTSIQLDLSTLRAGTYLVTVTSHGGTPWTTRLVLP
;
A
#
# COMPACT_ATOMS: atom_id res chain seq x y z
N MET A 1 66.27 -44.78 -53.02
CA MET A 1 65.46 -43.80 -53.77
C MET A 1 64.22 -44.45 -54.36
N LYS A 2 63.08 -44.39 -53.63
CA LYS A 2 61.68 -44.67 -54.03
C LYS A 2 60.81 -43.91 -52.98
N ARG A 3 60.02 -42.90 -53.39
CA ARG A 3 58.52 -42.88 -53.50
C ARG A 3 57.79 -43.21 -52.17
N ALA A 4 56.73 -42.55 -51.71
CA ALA A 4 55.77 -41.58 -52.24
C ALA A 4 54.96 -40.93 -51.09
N LEU A 5 54.17 -39.90 -51.42
CA LEU A 5 53.14 -39.22 -50.61
C LEU A 5 52.21 -40.16 -49.80
N SER A 6 51.80 -39.72 -48.61
CA SER A 6 50.43 -39.89 -48.10
C SER A 6 50.08 -38.76 -47.12
N ALA A 7 48.84 -38.28 -47.27
CA ALA A 7 48.25 -37.10 -46.67
C ALA A 7 47.51 -37.40 -45.35
N ALA A 8 47.02 -36.31 -44.73
CA ALA A 8 46.15 -36.22 -43.54
C ALA A 8 46.90 -36.37 -42.20
N LEU A 9 46.61 -35.61 -41.13
CA LEU A 9 45.43 -34.85 -40.77
C LEU A 9 45.86 -33.76 -39.76
N ILE A 10 45.30 -32.56 -39.90
CA ILE A 10 45.49 -31.41 -39.02
C ILE A 10 44.74 -31.66 -37.70
N PRO A 11 45.32 -31.50 -36.50
CA PRO A 11 44.52 -31.22 -35.31
C PRO A 11 44.30 -29.70 -35.25
N ALA A 12 43.23 -29.25 -35.90
CA ALA A 12 42.73 -27.90 -35.73
C ALA A 12 41.79 -27.91 -34.51
N LEU A 13 42.05 -26.95 -33.60
CA LEU A 13 41.05 -26.28 -32.78
C LEU A 13 40.17 -27.15 -31.85
N PHE A 14 40.61 -27.28 -30.60
CA PHE A 14 39.68 -27.21 -29.45
C PHE A 14 39.78 -25.80 -28.88
N ALA A 15 39.24 -24.83 -29.61
CA ALA A 15 38.83 -23.57 -28.99
C ALA A 15 37.41 -23.82 -28.47
N PRO A 16 37.10 -23.58 -27.18
CA PRO A 16 35.71 -23.48 -26.76
C PRO A 16 35.11 -22.28 -27.50
N LEU A 17 34.35 -22.56 -28.55
CA LEU A 17 33.45 -21.59 -29.16
C LEU A 17 32.35 -21.34 -28.13
N PHE A 18 32.55 -20.33 -27.29
CA PHE A 18 31.48 -19.74 -26.50
C PHE A 18 30.54 -19.03 -27.48
N VAL A 19 29.56 -19.77 -27.99
CA VAL A 19 28.47 -19.19 -28.77
C VAL A 19 27.51 -18.56 -27.77
N ALA A 20 27.55 -17.24 -27.66
CA ALA A 20 26.45 -16.48 -27.04
C ALA A 20 25.16 -16.77 -27.83
N GLY A 21 24.08 -17.10 -27.14
CA GLY A 21 22.77 -17.38 -27.75
C GLY A 21 22.33 -18.85 -27.84
N GLN A 22 23.04 -19.80 -27.22
CA GLN A 22 22.51 -21.17 -27.08
C GLN A 22 21.34 -21.19 -26.07
N THR A 23 20.24 -21.85 -26.44
CA THR A 23 19.13 -22.14 -25.52
C THR A 23 19.27 -23.56 -24.97
N ILE A 24 19.18 -23.71 -23.66
CA ILE A 24 19.29 -24.99 -22.93
C ILE A 24 18.01 -25.17 -22.11
N THR A 25 17.33 -26.29 -22.28
CA THR A 25 16.03 -26.56 -21.66
C THR A 25 16.11 -27.73 -20.69
N SER A 26 15.45 -27.64 -19.53
CA SER A 26 15.36 -28.78 -18.62
C SER A 26 14.46 -29.87 -19.19
N VAL A 27 14.91 -31.13 -19.15
CA VAL A 27 14.20 -32.30 -19.71
C VAL A 27 13.66 -33.24 -18.63
N SER A 28 14.03 -33.00 -17.37
CA SER A 28 13.52 -33.74 -16.22
C SER A 28 13.64 -32.91 -14.96
N ASN A 29 12.99 -33.38 -13.89
CA ASN A 29 13.29 -32.89 -12.55
C ASN A 29 14.74 -33.23 -12.19
N GLY A 30 15.41 -32.38 -11.40
CA GLY A 30 16.79 -32.64 -11.00
C GLY A 30 17.50 -31.44 -10.40
N LEU A 31 18.81 -31.59 -10.15
CA LEU A 31 19.67 -30.50 -9.69
C LEU A 31 20.05 -29.59 -10.86
N PHE A 32 20.14 -28.28 -10.62
CA PHE A 32 20.51 -27.31 -11.65
C PHE A 32 21.89 -27.63 -12.24
N TYR A 33 22.84 -28.04 -11.41
CA TYR A 33 24.21 -28.34 -11.84
C TYR A 33 24.44 -29.82 -12.23
N PHE A 34 23.38 -30.56 -12.57
CA PHE A 34 23.49 -31.94 -13.08
C PHE A 34 23.28 -32.00 -14.59
N PRO A 35 24.22 -32.57 -15.37
CA PRO A 35 24.10 -32.65 -16.83
C PRO A 35 22.83 -33.35 -17.34
N THR A 36 22.35 -34.35 -16.60
CA THR A 36 21.16 -35.13 -16.99
C THR A 36 19.84 -34.37 -16.83
N THR A 37 19.85 -33.22 -16.16
CA THR A 37 18.68 -32.34 -16.03
C THR A 37 18.37 -31.62 -17.35
N TRP A 38 19.33 -31.53 -18.28
CA TRP A 38 19.30 -30.62 -19.43
C TRP A 38 19.41 -31.35 -20.77
N ASP A 39 18.74 -30.82 -21.79
CA ASP A 39 18.69 -31.35 -23.17
C ASP A 39 20.06 -31.52 -23.84
N CYS A 40 21.02 -30.67 -23.49
CA CYS A 40 22.39 -30.69 -24.01
C CYS A 40 23.31 -31.74 -23.37
N LEU A 41 22.85 -32.45 -22.33
CA LEU A 41 23.72 -33.24 -21.44
C LEU A 41 24.92 -32.44 -20.90
N CYS A 42 24.68 -31.16 -20.60
CA CYS A 42 25.66 -30.18 -20.16
C CYS A 42 25.16 -29.42 -18.93
N ILE A 43 26.02 -28.62 -18.31
CA ILE A 43 25.63 -27.73 -17.20
C ILE A 43 25.40 -26.33 -17.80
N PRO A 44 24.19 -25.75 -17.69
CA PRO A 44 23.95 -24.40 -18.15
C PRO A 44 24.79 -23.39 -17.38
N ALA A 45 25.23 -22.37 -18.10
CA ALA A 45 25.99 -21.24 -17.58
C ALA A 45 25.31 -19.94 -18.06
N PRO A 46 24.16 -19.54 -17.47
CA PRO A 46 23.54 -18.26 -17.83
C PRO A 46 24.48 -17.05 -17.56
N GLN A 47 25.50 -17.22 -16.72
CA GLN A 47 26.58 -16.26 -16.52
C GLN A 47 27.51 -16.07 -17.73
N SER A 48 27.39 -16.86 -18.80
CA SER A 48 28.15 -16.72 -20.05
C SER A 48 27.28 -16.30 -21.24
N GLY A 49 26.09 -15.75 -20.99
CA GLY A 49 25.18 -15.27 -22.05
C GLY A 49 24.28 -16.36 -22.66
N GLN A 50 24.10 -17.48 -21.96
CA GLN A 50 23.20 -18.56 -22.40
C GLN A 50 21.75 -18.27 -22.00
N ASN A 51 20.82 -18.77 -22.82
CA ASN A 51 19.40 -18.78 -22.49
C ASN A 51 19.06 -20.12 -21.84
N VAL A 52 18.53 -20.09 -20.63
CA VAL A 52 18.19 -21.27 -19.84
C VAL A 52 16.68 -21.29 -19.65
N VAL A 53 16.04 -22.39 -20.01
CA VAL A 53 14.59 -22.60 -19.89
C VAL A 53 14.32 -23.73 -18.90
N ILE A 54 13.47 -23.47 -17.91
CA ILE A 54 13.08 -24.42 -16.88
C ILE A 54 11.60 -24.78 -17.09
N ASP A 55 11.35 -25.99 -17.57
CA ASP A 55 10.02 -26.58 -17.79
C ASP A 55 9.63 -27.61 -16.71
N HIS A 56 10.59 -27.94 -15.83
CA HIS A 56 10.49 -28.99 -14.82
C HIS A 56 10.82 -28.44 -13.42
N LEU A 57 10.71 -29.28 -12.39
CA LEU A 57 11.18 -28.94 -11.04
C LEU A 57 12.71 -29.07 -10.98
N VAL A 58 13.40 -27.94 -10.97
CA VAL A 58 14.86 -27.86 -10.87
C VAL A 58 15.24 -27.31 -9.49
N THR A 59 16.09 -28.05 -8.78
CA THR A 59 16.62 -27.62 -7.49
C THR A 59 17.96 -26.89 -7.68
N LEU A 60 18.02 -25.65 -7.22
CA LEU A 60 19.22 -24.83 -7.18
C LEU A 60 20.08 -25.24 -5.98
N ASN A 61 21.15 -25.97 -6.25
CA ASN A 61 22.10 -26.47 -5.24
C ASN A 61 23.42 -25.68 -5.18
N ASN A 62 23.50 -24.54 -5.87
CA ASN A 62 24.57 -23.55 -5.76
C ASN A 62 24.04 -22.16 -6.15
N ALA A 63 24.71 -21.08 -5.76
CA ALA A 63 24.35 -19.73 -6.22
C ALA A 63 24.47 -19.60 -7.74
N ILE A 64 23.62 -18.76 -8.34
CA ILE A 64 23.53 -18.60 -9.80
C ILE A 64 23.68 -17.13 -10.21
N GLY A 65 24.41 -16.92 -11.31
CA GLY A 65 24.51 -15.63 -11.99
C GLY A 65 23.83 -15.69 -13.36
N VAL A 66 23.11 -14.64 -13.74
CA VAL A 66 22.51 -14.48 -15.07
C VAL A 66 23.13 -13.24 -15.71
N TYR A 67 24.11 -13.46 -16.61
CA TYR A 67 24.93 -12.39 -17.18
C TYR A 67 24.78 -12.34 -18.70
N GLY A 68 24.04 -11.35 -19.21
CA GLY A 68 23.79 -11.14 -20.65
C GLY A 68 22.92 -12.18 -21.35
N GLY A 69 22.52 -13.25 -20.65
CA GLY A 69 21.59 -14.27 -21.12
C GLY A 69 20.23 -14.17 -20.43
N THR A 70 19.39 -15.18 -20.62
CA THR A 70 18.08 -15.26 -19.98
C THR A 70 17.93 -16.50 -19.11
N LEU A 71 17.25 -16.36 -17.98
CA LEU A 71 16.77 -17.49 -17.18
C LEU A 71 15.24 -17.43 -17.18
N THR A 72 14.61 -18.33 -17.91
CA THR A 72 13.15 -18.42 -18.04
C THR A 72 12.63 -19.61 -17.27
N ILE A 73 11.69 -19.38 -16.36
CA ILE A 73 10.95 -20.42 -15.65
C ILE A 73 9.53 -20.39 -16.21
N HIS A 74 9.15 -21.37 -17.02
CA HIS A 74 7.81 -21.42 -17.59
C HIS A 74 6.75 -21.77 -16.54
N GLY A 75 5.48 -21.57 -16.88
CA GLY A 75 4.36 -21.70 -15.93
C GLY A 75 4.21 -23.06 -15.23
N GLN A 76 4.77 -24.14 -15.79
CA GLN A 76 4.80 -25.47 -15.16
C GLN A 76 6.15 -25.78 -14.49
N GLY A 77 7.18 -24.97 -14.77
CA GLY A 77 8.51 -25.13 -14.23
C GLY A 77 8.64 -24.53 -12.83
N ALA A 78 9.65 -25.00 -12.10
CA ALA A 78 10.00 -24.45 -10.81
C ALA A 78 11.52 -24.45 -10.62
N LEU A 79 12.07 -23.32 -10.17
CA LEU A 79 13.44 -23.22 -9.71
C LEU A 79 13.44 -22.98 -8.21
N LEU A 80 13.75 -24.00 -7.44
CA LEU A 80 13.70 -23.95 -5.97
C LEU A 80 15.10 -24.07 -5.39
N GLN A 81 15.48 -23.22 -4.44
CA GLN A 81 16.65 -23.51 -3.61
C GLN A 81 16.52 -24.85 -2.87
N ASP A 82 17.66 -25.47 -2.58
CA ASP A 82 17.71 -26.60 -1.65
C ASP A 82 17.59 -26.12 -0.19
N GLY A 83 17.87 -27.01 0.77
CA GLY A 83 17.84 -26.66 2.20
C GLY A 83 18.91 -25.66 2.65
N THR A 84 19.71 -25.10 1.74
CA THR A 84 20.73 -24.09 2.02
C THR A 84 20.33 -22.77 1.34
N PRO A 85 20.50 -21.61 1.98
CA PRO A 85 20.29 -20.31 1.35
C PRO A 85 21.01 -20.17 0.00
N ARG A 86 20.28 -19.81 -1.06
CA ARG A 86 20.84 -19.60 -2.40
C ARG A 86 20.70 -18.16 -2.87
N GLN A 87 21.69 -17.72 -3.63
CA GLN A 87 21.76 -16.37 -4.17
C GLN A 87 21.54 -16.39 -5.68
N LEU A 88 20.83 -15.39 -6.17
CA LEU A 88 20.70 -15.02 -7.57
C LEU A 88 21.34 -13.65 -7.79
N HIS A 89 22.22 -13.54 -8.79
CA HIS A 89 22.75 -12.26 -9.24
C HIS A 89 22.46 -12.03 -10.74
N VAL A 90 21.80 -10.92 -11.07
CA VAL A 90 21.45 -10.54 -12.43
C VAL A 90 22.27 -9.32 -12.83
N ASN A 91 23.09 -9.46 -13.87
CA ASN A 91 24.07 -8.45 -14.26
C ASN A 91 24.34 -8.47 -15.78
N ASN A 92 25.11 -7.52 -16.29
CA ASN A 92 25.56 -7.42 -17.67
C ASN A 92 24.43 -7.58 -18.72
N GLY A 93 23.27 -6.99 -18.46
CA GLY A 93 22.07 -7.10 -19.30
C GLY A 93 21.31 -8.43 -19.19
N GLY A 94 21.61 -9.25 -18.19
CA GLY A 94 20.89 -10.50 -17.95
C GLY A 94 19.41 -10.29 -17.61
N SER A 95 18.57 -11.28 -17.88
CA SER A 95 17.14 -11.21 -17.59
C SER A 95 16.61 -12.49 -16.96
N VAL A 96 15.80 -12.35 -15.92
CA VAL A 96 15.02 -13.46 -15.34
C VAL A 96 13.56 -13.28 -15.68
N VAL A 97 12.95 -14.28 -16.29
CA VAL A 97 11.52 -14.32 -16.62
C VAL A 97 10.89 -15.45 -15.82
N ASN A 98 10.12 -15.10 -14.78
CA ASN A 98 9.42 -16.09 -13.97
C ASN A 98 7.93 -16.12 -14.33
N GLN A 99 7.47 -17.24 -14.87
CA GLN A 99 6.06 -17.55 -15.11
C GLN A 99 5.56 -18.69 -14.21
N GLY A 100 6.48 -19.46 -13.62
CA GLY A 100 6.19 -20.59 -12.72
C GLY A 100 6.50 -20.26 -11.27
N THR A 101 7.26 -21.12 -10.59
CA THR A 101 7.70 -20.91 -9.21
C THR A 101 9.21 -20.67 -9.13
N PHE A 102 9.59 -19.62 -8.41
CA PHE A 102 10.97 -19.22 -8.20
C PHE A 102 11.22 -19.04 -6.70
N THR A 103 12.28 -19.65 -6.16
CA THR A 103 12.65 -19.49 -4.75
C THR A 103 14.16 -19.37 -4.59
N VAL A 104 14.59 -18.25 -4.00
CA VAL A 104 15.97 -18.00 -3.56
C VAL A 104 15.96 -17.30 -2.22
N ASP A 105 17.07 -17.34 -1.50
CA ASP A 105 17.25 -16.56 -0.28
C ASP A 105 17.52 -15.09 -0.63
N GLN A 106 18.46 -14.85 -1.55
CA GLN A 106 18.87 -13.50 -1.91
C GLN A 106 18.81 -13.28 -3.41
N ALA A 107 18.28 -12.13 -3.82
CA ALA A 107 18.32 -11.68 -5.21
C ALA A 107 18.96 -10.30 -5.29
N TRP A 108 19.92 -10.14 -6.19
CA TRP A 108 20.51 -8.85 -6.55
C TRP A 108 20.42 -8.61 -8.05
N VAL A 109 19.72 -7.56 -8.45
CA VAL A 109 19.61 -7.11 -9.84
C VAL A 109 20.46 -5.85 -10.00
N GLN A 110 21.71 -6.02 -10.42
CA GLN A 110 22.67 -4.92 -10.55
C GLN A 110 22.59 -4.21 -11.91
N ASN A 111 22.55 -4.98 -12.99
CA ASN A 111 22.49 -4.49 -14.37
C ASN A 111 21.74 -5.52 -15.23
N GLY A 112 20.43 -5.53 -15.14
CA GLY A 112 19.57 -6.52 -15.78
C GLY A 112 18.11 -6.30 -15.43
N SER A 113 17.30 -7.34 -15.57
CA SER A 113 15.87 -7.25 -15.27
C SER A 113 15.32 -8.52 -14.63
N ILE A 114 14.25 -8.34 -13.86
CA ILE A 114 13.36 -9.43 -13.44
C ILE A 114 11.95 -9.11 -13.92
N ASN A 115 11.33 -10.06 -14.62
CA ASN A 115 9.92 -10.02 -14.99
C ASN A 115 9.21 -11.21 -14.34
N ASN A 116 8.39 -10.94 -13.33
CA ASN A 116 7.67 -11.95 -12.56
C ASN A 116 6.18 -11.91 -12.90
N THR A 117 5.68 -12.96 -13.54
CA THR A 117 4.24 -13.22 -13.77
C THR A 117 3.75 -14.44 -12.98
N GLY A 118 4.68 -15.24 -12.43
CA GLY A 118 4.40 -16.40 -11.58
C GLY A 118 4.50 -16.05 -10.09
N THR A 119 5.07 -16.98 -9.31
CA THR A 119 5.33 -16.80 -7.87
C THR A 119 6.83 -16.78 -7.60
N ALA A 120 7.32 -15.72 -6.98
CA ALA A 120 8.68 -15.57 -6.49
C ALA A 120 8.67 -15.54 -4.96
N THR A 121 9.52 -16.34 -4.33
CA THR A 121 9.81 -16.25 -2.90
C THR A 121 11.28 -15.87 -2.74
N ILE A 122 11.51 -14.69 -2.16
CA ILE A 122 12.84 -14.09 -2.01
C ILE A 122 12.91 -13.58 -0.59
N HIS A 123 13.96 -13.87 0.17
CA HIS A 123 14.09 -13.39 1.55
C HIS A 123 14.70 -11.99 1.62
N THR A 124 15.79 -11.73 0.89
CA THR A 124 16.41 -10.41 0.77
C THR A 124 16.53 -10.00 -0.69
N PHE A 125 16.04 -8.81 -1.04
CA PHE A 125 16.00 -8.36 -2.41
C PHE A 125 16.66 -6.98 -2.55
N LEU A 126 17.69 -6.90 -3.39
CA LEU A 126 18.27 -5.65 -3.90
C LEU A 126 17.94 -5.49 -5.39
N ASN A 127 17.16 -4.47 -5.73
CA ASN A 127 16.91 -4.07 -7.09
C ASN A 127 17.60 -2.74 -7.39
N GLU A 128 18.53 -2.70 -8.35
CA GLU A 128 19.18 -1.48 -8.82
C GLU A 128 18.77 -1.13 -10.26
N GLN A 129 17.83 -1.89 -10.84
CA GLN A 129 17.40 -1.76 -12.24
C GLN A 129 15.89 -1.98 -12.35
N THR A 130 15.41 -2.65 -13.41
CA THR A 130 13.99 -2.85 -13.66
C THR A 130 13.49 -4.17 -13.06
N LEU A 131 12.50 -4.07 -12.18
CA LEU A 131 11.63 -5.16 -11.75
C LEU A 131 10.21 -4.89 -12.23
N THR A 132 9.66 -5.82 -13.00
CA THR A 132 8.24 -5.86 -13.33
C THR A 132 7.60 -7.03 -12.62
N ASN A 133 6.60 -6.76 -11.79
CA ASN A 133 5.78 -7.77 -11.14
C ASN A 133 4.36 -7.72 -11.69
N ALA A 134 3.87 -8.84 -12.19
CA ALA A 134 2.50 -9.11 -12.61
C ALA A 134 1.92 -10.36 -11.91
N GLY A 135 2.69 -10.96 -10.98
CA GLY A 135 2.32 -12.13 -10.20
C GLY A 135 2.50 -11.89 -8.71
N LEU A 136 3.09 -12.86 -8.01
CA LEU A 136 3.32 -12.81 -6.56
C LEU A 136 4.81 -12.71 -6.25
N ILE A 137 5.18 -11.77 -5.37
CA ILE A 137 6.48 -11.73 -4.70
C ILE A 137 6.21 -11.84 -3.20
N LEU A 138 6.73 -12.90 -2.58
CA LEU A 138 6.38 -13.29 -1.21
C LEU A 138 7.63 -13.50 -0.36
N GLY A 139 7.46 -13.40 0.96
CA GLY A 139 8.47 -13.78 1.94
C GLY A 139 9.69 -12.86 1.99
N VAL A 140 9.59 -11.65 1.42
CA VAL A 140 10.66 -10.66 1.45
C VAL A 140 10.73 -10.04 2.83
N ASP A 141 11.81 -10.32 3.55
CA ASP A 141 12.06 -9.67 4.83
C ASP A 141 12.56 -8.24 4.61
N SER A 142 13.52 -8.07 3.70
CA SER A 142 14.15 -6.77 3.41
C SER A 142 14.24 -6.54 1.91
N PHE A 143 13.62 -5.45 1.43
CA PHE A 143 13.66 -5.02 0.03
C PHE A 143 14.27 -3.62 -0.08
N LEU A 144 15.42 -3.51 -0.74
CA LEU A 144 15.99 -2.24 -1.18
C LEU A 144 15.77 -2.03 -2.69
N ASN A 145 15.07 -0.96 -3.04
CA ASN A 145 14.92 -0.49 -4.41
C ASN A 145 15.75 0.78 -4.67
N ASN A 146 16.75 0.65 -5.52
CA ASN A 146 17.56 1.72 -6.10
C ASN A 146 17.36 1.84 -7.62
N GLY A 147 16.31 1.21 -8.16
CA GLY A 147 15.95 1.30 -9.58
C GLY A 147 14.45 1.49 -9.76
N ALA A 148 13.87 0.89 -10.80
CA ALA A 148 12.46 1.00 -11.12
C ALA A 148 11.69 -0.30 -10.79
N ILE A 149 10.62 -0.15 -10.02
CA ILE A 149 9.64 -1.22 -9.76
C ILE A 149 8.31 -0.82 -10.39
N THR A 150 7.71 -1.76 -11.13
CA THR A 150 6.30 -1.70 -11.53
C THR A 150 5.59 -2.91 -10.95
N ASN A 151 4.68 -2.69 -10.00
CA ASN A 151 3.79 -3.72 -9.46
C ASN A 151 2.43 -3.62 -10.15
N GLY A 152 2.14 -4.53 -11.08
CA GLY A 152 0.95 -4.51 -11.93
C GLY A 152 -0.38 -4.71 -11.19
N THR A 153 -1.49 -4.49 -11.88
CA THR A 153 -2.84 -4.34 -11.30
C THR A 153 -3.35 -5.51 -10.45
N ALA A 154 -3.01 -6.74 -10.82
CA ALA A 154 -3.39 -7.95 -10.07
C ALA A 154 -2.23 -8.52 -9.24
N ALA A 155 -1.10 -7.82 -9.22
CA ALA A 155 0.14 -8.29 -8.64
C ALA A 155 0.20 -7.97 -7.14
N ILE A 156 0.86 -8.85 -6.39
CA ILE A 156 1.04 -8.71 -4.94
C ILE A 156 2.53 -8.75 -4.62
N ILE A 157 2.97 -7.80 -3.80
CA ILE A 157 4.26 -7.84 -3.12
C ILE A 157 4.00 -7.88 -1.61
N GLU A 158 4.50 -8.91 -0.96
CA GLU A 158 4.57 -8.99 0.50
C GLU A 158 6.01 -8.79 0.94
N VAL A 159 6.23 -7.76 1.74
CA VAL A 159 7.56 -7.35 2.20
C VAL A 159 7.48 -6.83 3.62
N GLY A 160 8.39 -7.23 4.51
CA GLY A 160 8.48 -6.70 5.87
C GLY A 160 9.04 -5.27 5.89
N THR A 161 10.33 -5.10 5.59
CA THR A 161 10.98 -3.78 5.49
C THR A 161 11.23 -3.42 4.03
N PHE A 162 10.74 -2.25 3.61
CA PHE A 162 10.90 -1.77 2.24
C PHE A 162 11.55 -0.38 2.24
N GLN A 163 12.69 -0.24 1.56
CA GLN A 163 13.30 1.03 1.25
C GLN A 163 13.20 1.32 -0.25
N ASN A 164 12.52 2.40 -0.62
CA ASN A 164 12.46 2.92 -1.98
C ASN A 164 13.30 4.20 -2.11
N ASN A 165 14.41 4.11 -2.84
CA ASN A 165 15.29 5.24 -3.12
C ASN A 165 15.15 5.80 -4.55
N ASP A 166 14.39 5.12 -5.41
CA ASP A 166 14.17 5.54 -6.79
C ASP A 166 12.69 5.37 -7.17
N GLN A 167 12.33 4.71 -8.27
CA GLN A 167 10.96 4.66 -8.77
C GLN A 167 10.19 3.43 -8.28
N LEU A 168 9.04 3.65 -7.64
CA LEU A 168 8.05 2.63 -7.31
C LEU A 168 6.68 3.04 -7.85
N HIS A 169 6.20 2.34 -8.88
CA HIS A 169 4.84 2.46 -9.39
C HIS A 169 4.02 1.24 -8.95
N ASN A 170 3.10 1.44 -8.03
CA ASN A 170 2.19 0.42 -7.55
C ASN A 170 0.81 0.59 -8.20
N LEU A 171 0.44 -0.36 -9.06
CA LEU A 171 -0.91 -0.49 -9.63
C LEU A 171 -1.71 -1.61 -8.93
N GLY A 172 -1.05 -2.49 -8.18
CA GLY A 172 -1.64 -3.64 -7.50
C GLY A 172 -1.64 -3.49 -5.99
N THR A 173 -1.24 -4.55 -5.28
CA THR A 173 -1.19 -4.56 -3.81
C THR A 173 0.25 -4.70 -3.31
N ILE A 174 0.65 -3.83 -2.39
CA ILE A 174 1.83 -3.98 -1.55
C ILE A 174 1.34 -4.05 -0.10
N GLN A 175 1.66 -5.14 0.59
CA GLN A 175 1.10 -5.41 1.92
C GLN A 175 2.08 -6.08 2.88
N HIS A 176 1.68 -6.13 4.15
CA HIS A 176 2.49 -6.65 5.27
C HIS A 176 3.81 -5.90 5.48
N VAL A 177 3.85 -4.62 5.10
CA VAL A 177 5.02 -3.77 5.27
C VAL A 177 5.08 -3.24 6.69
N ASP A 178 5.99 -3.76 7.50
CA ASP A 178 6.27 -3.25 8.85
C ASP A 178 6.85 -1.83 8.79
N SER A 179 7.75 -1.57 7.84
CA SER A 179 8.35 -0.24 7.69
C SER A 179 8.66 0.09 6.24
N LEU A 180 8.14 1.23 5.77
CA LEU A 180 8.42 1.77 4.46
C LEU A 180 9.20 3.09 4.57
N PHE A 181 10.39 3.12 3.97
CA PHE A 181 11.21 4.33 3.84
C PHE A 181 11.21 4.76 2.38
N ASN A 182 10.54 5.86 2.06
CA ASN A 182 10.51 6.43 0.72
C ASN A 182 11.39 7.67 0.64
N THR A 183 12.53 7.57 -0.04
CA THR A 183 13.38 8.71 -0.41
C THR A 183 13.30 9.05 -1.91
N GLY A 184 12.79 8.12 -2.72
CA GLY A 184 12.58 8.29 -4.16
C GLY A 184 11.17 8.76 -4.53
N TRP A 185 10.69 8.32 -5.69
CA TRP A 185 9.34 8.55 -6.19
C TRP A 185 8.48 7.31 -5.97
N LEU A 186 7.35 7.48 -5.28
CA LEU A 186 6.36 6.43 -5.05
C LEU A 186 5.00 6.92 -5.54
N HIS A 187 4.37 6.14 -6.42
CA HIS A 187 2.99 6.35 -6.83
C HIS A 187 2.17 5.10 -6.57
N ASN A 188 1.16 5.26 -5.72
CA ASN A 188 0.09 4.29 -5.50
C ASN A 188 -1.10 4.68 -6.38
N ASP A 189 -1.25 3.99 -7.51
CA ASP A 189 -2.20 4.32 -8.58
C ASP A 189 -3.66 4.14 -8.14
N ALA A 190 -4.59 4.57 -9.00
CA ALA A 190 -6.01 4.31 -8.80
C ALA A 190 -6.25 2.79 -8.68
N ASP A 191 -7.16 2.41 -7.78
CA ASP A 191 -7.46 1.01 -7.40
C ASP A 191 -6.32 0.24 -6.69
N ALA A 192 -5.12 0.81 -6.58
CA ALA A 192 -4.00 0.18 -5.89
C ALA A 192 -4.13 0.27 -4.36
N MET A 193 -3.53 -0.71 -3.68
CA MET A 193 -3.48 -0.79 -2.21
C MET A 193 -2.03 -0.76 -1.74
N LEU A 194 -1.76 0.11 -0.77
CA LEU A 194 -0.53 0.12 -0.01
C LEU A 194 -0.86 0.00 1.49
N GLN A 195 -0.52 -1.15 2.06
CA GLN A 195 -0.70 -1.42 3.48
C GLN A 195 0.66 -1.47 4.18
N VAL A 196 0.88 -0.51 5.07
CA VAL A 196 2.13 -0.31 5.80
C VAL A 196 1.79 -0.06 7.27
N ASP A 197 2.59 -0.55 8.20
CA ASP A 197 2.52 -0.13 9.59
C ASP A 197 3.08 1.30 9.69
N SER A 198 4.39 1.47 9.50
CA SER A 198 5.06 2.76 9.68
C SER A 198 5.70 3.27 8.39
N LEU A 199 5.32 4.47 7.96
CA LEU A 199 5.80 5.12 6.74
C LEU A 199 6.60 6.40 7.05
N LEU A 200 7.85 6.45 6.60
CA LEU A 200 8.64 7.68 6.51
C LEU A 200 8.81 8.08 5.04
N ASN A 201 8.20 9.20 4.66
CA ASN A 201 8.38 9.80 3.33
C ASN A 201 9.30 11.02 3.41
N THR A 202 10.47 10.95 2.79
CA THR A 202 11.37 12.10 2.55
C THR A 202 11.48 12.46 1.06
N GLY A 203 11.00 11.59 0.17
CA GLY A 203 10.94 11.79 -1.27
C GLY A 203 9.61 12.37 -1.75
N THR A 204 9.15 11.91 -2.91
CA THR A 204 7.84 12.23 -3.47
C THR A 204 6.90 11.03 -3.32
N LEU A 205 5.71 11.26 -2.77
CA LEU A 205 4.66 10.27 -2.63
C LEU A 205 3.35 10.77 -3.24
N ILE A 206 2.79 10.03 -4.19
CA ILE A 206 1.47 10.28 -4.76
C ILE A 206 0.57 9.10 -4.44
N ASN A 207 -0.57 9.37 -3.82
CA ASN A 207 -1.60 8.37 -3.57
C ASN A 207 -2.89 8.74 -4.29
N ASP A 208 -3.21 8.01 -5.34
CA ASP A 208 -4.51 8.04 -6.02
C ASP A 208 -5.40 6.85 -5.63
N GLY A 209 -4.80 5.80 -5.06
CA GLY A 209 -5.47 4.61 -4.54
C GLY A 209 -5.79 4.68 -3.05
N THR A 210 -5.61 3.55 -2.35
CA THR A 210 -5.80 3.45 -0.90
C THR A 210 -4.47 3.21 -0.18
N MET A 211 -4.19 4.02 0.85
CA MET A 211 -3.15 3.73 1.84
C MET A 211 -3.77 3.39 3.18
N GLN A 212 -3.32 2.29 3.79
CA GLN A 212 -3.62 1.89 5.16
C GLN A 212 -2.33 1.91 5.96
N LEU A 213 -2.28 2.80 6.93
CA LEU A 213 -1.11 3.15 7.72
C LEU A 213 -1.45 3.01 9.21
N ILE A 214 -0.49 2.62 10.04
CA ILE A 214 -0.58 2.87 11.48
C ILE A 214 -0.01 4.26 11.76
N SER A 215 1.23 4.51 11.35
CA SER A 215 1.86 5.81 11.55
C SER A 215 2.48 6.36 10.26
N MET A 216 2.40 7.67 10.11
CA MET A 216 2.98 8.38 8.98
C MET A 216 3.80 9.57 9.43
N MET A 217 5.04 9.65 8.95
CA MET A 217 5.82 10.89 8.95
C MET A 217 6.09 11.32 7.51
N ASN A 218 5.57 12.49 7.14
CA ASN A 218 5.88 13.14 5.87
C ASN A 218 6.86 14.28 6.07
N ALA A 219 8.10 14.11 5.62
CA ALA A 219 9.13 15.15 5.56
C ALA A 219 9.45 15.59 4.13
N GLY A 220 8.94 14.87 3.13
CA GLY A 220 9.07 15.17 1.71
C GLY A 220 7.84 15.85 1.11
N GLY A 221 7.58 15.59 -0.17
CA GLY A 221 6.35 16.00 -0.86
C GLY A 221 5.34 14.86 -0.89
N GLN A 222 4.10 15.16 -0.52
CA GLN A 222 3.00 14.22 -0.58
C GLN A 222 1.76 14.83 -1.23
N THR A 223 1.14 14.07 -2.13
CA THR A 223 -0.17 14.38 -2.70
C THR A 223 -1.11 13.21 -2.49
N ASN A 224 -2.27 13.46 -1.90
CA ASN A 224 -3.34 12.49 -1.74
C ASN A 224 -4.52 12.84 -2.65
N GLY A 225 -4.69 12.14 -3.77
CA GLY A 225 -5.90 12.15 -4.58
C GLY A 225 -6.91 11.06 -4.20
N GLY A 226 -6.46 10.02 -3.50
CA GLY A 226 -7.24 8.85 -3.11
C GLY A 226 -7.69 8.87 -1.64
N THR A 227 -7.56 7.72 -0.96
CA THR A 227 -7.90 7.55 0.46
C THR A 227 -6.67 7.25 1.30
N ILE A 228 -6.52 7.95 2.42
CA ILE A 228 -5.54 7.64 3.47
C ILE A 228 -6.28 7.28 4.75
N ASN A 229 -5.94 6.15 5.34
CA ASN A 229 -6.30 5.80 6.70
C ASN A 229 -5.01 5.62 7.51
N ALA A 230 -4.79 6.47 8.51
CA ALA A 230 -3.64 6.42 9.41
C ALA A 230 -4.13 6.53 10.87
N ASN A 231 -3.39 6.00 11.84
CA ASN A 231 -3.66 6.36 13.24
C ASN A 231 -3.01 7.70 13.54
N ASP A 232 -1.70 7.85 13.35
CA ASP A 232 -1.02 9.10 13.63
C ASP A 232 -0.34 9.66 12.38
N LEU A 233 -0.43 10.98 12.19
CA LEU A 233 0.25 11.68 11.11
C LEU A 233 1.05 12.87 11.62
N LEU A 234 2.33 12.90 11.26
CA LEU A 234 3.21 14.05 11.42
C LEU A 234 3.64 14.56 10.03
N ASN A 235 3.28 15.80 9.71
CA ASN A 235 3.78 16.49 8.53
C ASN A 235 4.84 17.52 8.92
N THR A 236 6.06 17.37 8.41
CA THR A 236 7.13 18.38 8.46
C THR A 236 7.54 18.85 7.07
N GLY A 237 6.94 18.28 6.01
CA GLY A 237 7.21 18.58 4.61
C GLY A 237 6.07 19.35 3.95
N THR A 238 5.75 18.99 2.71
CA THR A 238 4.58 19.49 1.97
C THR A 238 3.55 18.38 1.81
N PHE A 239 2.29 18.65 2.16
CA PHE A 239 1.19 17.71 2.04
C PHE A 239 -0.02 18.37 1.36
N GLU A 240 -0.45 17.83 0.24
CA GLU A 240 -1.61 18.30 -0.53
C GLU A 240 -2.71 17.23 -0.49
N ASN A 241 -3.80 17.49 0.23
CA ASN A 241 -4.97 16.62 0.29
C ASN A 241 -6.02 17.08 -0.74
N HIS A 242 -6.28 16.25 -1.74
CA HIS A 242 -7.37 16.37 -2.70
C HIS A 242 -8.46 15.31 -2.50
N GLY A 243 -8.17 14.25 -1.73
CA GLY A 243 -9.05 13.12 -1.49
C GLY A 243 -9.62 13.06 -0.08
N SER A 244 -9.76 11.83 0.44
CA SER A 244 -10.25 11.56 1.79
C SER A 244 -9.11 11.14 2.72
N MET A 245 -9.13 11.65 3.94
CA MET A 245 -8.20 11.27 4.98
C MET A 245 -8.95 10.96 6.28
N LEU A 246 -8.68 9.79 6.86
CA LEU A 246 -9.05 9.42 8.21
C LEU A 246 -7.77 9.28 9.05
N CYS A 247 -7.66 10.08 10.09
CA CYS A 247 -6.63 10.01 11.12
C CYS A 247 -7.29 9.50 12.41
N GLY A 248 -7.16 8.21 12.74
CA GLY A 248 -7.77 7.60 13.93
C GLY A 248 -7.18 8.09 15.27
N GLY A 249 -6.02 8.73 15.21
CA GLY A 249 -5.28 9.34 16.31
C GLY A 249 -5.05 10.82 16.02
N SER A 250 -3.84 11.30 16.31
CA SER A 250 -3.55 12.74 16.24
C SER A 250 -2.87 13.13 14.93
N LEU A 251 -3.15 14.34 14.47
CA LEU A 251 -2.47 14.96 13.35
C LEU A 251 -1.66 16.17 13.83
N ALA A 252 -0.35 16.12 13.64
CA ALA A 252 0.55 17.24 13.85
C ALA A 252 1.06 17.79 12.51
N ASN A 253 0.76 19.05 12.21
CA ASN A 253 1.35 19.80 11.12
C ASN A 253 2.42 20.75 11.66
N MET A 254 3.64 20.55 11.17
CA MET A 254 4.82 21.38 11.40
C MET A 254 5.46 21.87 10.10
N GLY A 255 4.85 21.58 8.95
CA GLY A 255 5.27 22.02 7.62
C GLY A 255 4.12 22.70 6.88
N ASN A 256 4.07 22.54 5.56
CA ASN A 256 2.98 23.06 4.75
C ASN A 256 1.95 21.95 4.47
N MET A 257 0.69 22.19 4.79
CA MET A 257 -0.41 21.28 4.52
C MET A 257 -1.58 22.04 3.90
N THR A 258 -2.08 21.55 2.76
CA THR A 258 -3.24 22.12 2.07
C THR A 258 -4.34 21.07 1.98
N ASN A 259 -5.54 21.40 2.45
CA ASN A 259 -6.76 20.63 2.23
C ASN A 259 -7.58 21.35 1.15
N HIS A 260 -7.71 20.75 -0.04
CA HIS A 260 -8.30 21.38 -1.22
C HIS A 260 -9.83 21.48 -1.18
N PRO A 261 -10.45 22.32 -2.04
CA PRO A 261 -11.89 22.27 -2.27
C PRO A 261 -12.29 20.86 -2.67
N ASP A 262 -13.32 20.30 -2.03
CA ASP A 262 -13.80 18.91 -2.14
C ASP A 262 -13.02 17.83 -1.34
N ALA A 263 -11.89 18.18 -0.73
CA ALA A 263 -11.15 17.25 0.12
C ALA A 263 -11.77 17.16 1.54
N GLU A 264 -11.71 15.97 2.13
CA GLU A 264 -12.23 15.68 3.47
C GLU A 264 -11.12 15.12 4.36
N MET A 265 -11.08 15.62 5.60
CA MET A 265 -10.20 15.13 6.65
C MET A 265 -10.99 14.92 7.94
N GLN A 266 -10.96 13.71 8.47
CA GLN A 266 -11.46 13.40 9.81
C GLN A 266 -10.29 13.05 10.71
N ILE A 267 -10.17 13.75 11.83
CA ILE A 267 -9.17 13.53 12.87
C ILE A 267 -9.91 13.11 14.13
N GLU A 268 -9.80 11.83 14.50
CA GLU A 268 -10.53 11.26 15.62
C GLU A 268 -9.94 11.64 16.98
N ALA A 269 -8.66 12.05 17.05
CA ALA A 269 -8.07 12.64 18.25
C ALA A 269 -7.86 14.16 18.09
N SER A 270 -6.64 14.63 18.32
CA SER A 270 -6.32 16.06 18.35
C SER A 270 -5.60 16.52 17.09
N PHE A 271 -5.86 17.76 16.70
CA PHE A 271 -5.14 18.46 15.65
C PHE A 271 -4.17 19.48 16.27
N LEU A 272 -2.92 19.48 15.82
CA LEU A 272 -1.90 20.45 16.20
C LEU A 272 -1.31 21.08 14.94
N ASN A 273 -1.41 22.41 14.82
CA ASN A 273 -0.64 23.20 13.87
C ASN A 273 0.36 24.06 14.62
N ALA A 274 1.64 23.70 14.58
CA ALA A 274 2.69 24.37 15.35
C ALA A 274 4.04 24.21 14.66
N ASP A 275 4.93 25.19 14.81
CA ASP A 275 6.31 25.06 14.32
C ASP A 275 7.06 23.94 15.07
N GLN A 276 8.08 23.35 14.42
CA GLN A 276 9.05 22.53 15.15
C GLN A 276 9.74 23.41 16.21
N ASP A 277 9.64 22.98 17.47
CA ASP A 277 10.43 23.36 18.66
C ASP A 277 11.28 24.66 18.56
N PRO A 278 11.06 25.68 19.43
CA PRO A 278 11.84 26.92 19.42
C PRO A 278 13.37 26.67 19.42
N PRO A 279 14.17 27.43 18.64
CA PRO A 279 14.04 28.87 18.45
C PRO A 279 13.98 29.28 16.97
N VAL A 280 13.17 28.61 16.15
CA VAL A 280 12.84 29.16 14.82
C VAL A 280 11.80 30.29 14.98
N PRO A 281 12.01 31.48 14.39
CA PRO A 281 11.01 32.52 14.38
C PRO A 281 9.74 32.00 13.70
N PHE A 282 8.59 32.25 14.32
CA PHE A 282 7.25 31.92 13.85
C PHE A 282 7.12 31.88 12.32
N GLY A 283 6.58 30.77 11.77
CA GLY A 283 6.05 30.76 10.40
C GLY A 283 6.57 29.69 9.43
N GLN A 284 6.81 28.45 9.87
CA GLN A 284 7.01 27.33 8.95
C GLN A 284 5.76 26.45 8.82
N ALA A 285 5.01 26.28 9.92
CA ALA A 285 3.76 25.54 9.90
C ALA A 285 2.63 26.39 9.30
N LEU A 286 2.22 26.02 8.09
CA LEU A 286 1.07 26.58 7.39
C LEU A 286 0.06 25.46 7.14
N PHE A 287 -1.17 25.65 7.60
CA PHE A 287 -2.29 24.80 7.21
C PHE A 287 -3.30 25.63 6.41
N THR A 288 -3.49 25.31 5.14
CA THR A 288 -4.50 25.95 4.27
C THR A 288 -5.72 25.05 4.17
N ASN A 289 -6.87 25.47 4.69
CA ASN A 289 -8.11 24.71 4.61
C ASN A 289 -9.13 25.33 3.66
N ASN A 290 -9.33 24.71 2.51
CA ASN A 290 -10.36 25.05 1.54
C ASN A 290 -11.43 23.94 1.41
N GLY A 291 -11.27 22.85 2.16
CA GLY A 291 -12.16 21.68 2.20
C GLY A 291 -12.83 21.49 3.56
N SER A 292 -13.21 20.26 3.89
CA SER A 292 -13.79 19.93 5.20
C SER A 292 -12.77 19.27 6.12
N VAL A 293 -12.64 19.79 7.34
CA VAL A 293 -11.83 19.20 8.41
C VAL A 293 -12.68 19.02 9.65
N GLN A 294 -12.76 17.80 10.14
CA GLN A 294 -13.40 17.44 11.39
C GLN A 294 -12.35 17.01 12.41
N VAL A 295 -12.47 17.52 13.64
CA VAL A 295 -11.62 17.17 14.78
C VAL A 295 -12.51 16.74 15.94
N ASP A 296 -12.41 15.47 16.32
CA ASP A 296 -13.29 14.86 17.32
C ASP A 296 -12.83 15.12 18.77
N HIS A 297 -11.59 15.58 18.98
CA HIS A 297 -11.15 16.11 20.26
C HIS A 297 -10.71 17.57 20.12
N SER A 298 -9.46 17.87 20.47
CA SER A 298 -8.98 19.23 20.64
C SER A 298 -8.25 19.73 19.41
N TRP A 299 -8.46 21.00 19.10
CA TRP A 299 -7.83 21.69 18.00
C TRP A 299 -6.89 22.76 18.56
N TYR A 300 -5.63 22.73 18.14
CA TYR A 300 -4.59 23.64 18.60
C TYR A 300 -3.90 24.31 17.42
N ASN A 301 -3.95 25.64 17.39
CA ASN A 301 -3.17 26.44 16.47
C ASN A 301 -2.17 27.33 17.21
N PHE A 302 -0.88 27.08 16.99
CA PHE A 302 0.23 27.91 17.46
C PHE A 302 1.02 28.55 16.31
N ALA A 303 0.57 28.38 15.06
CA ALA A 303 1.23 28.90 13.87
C ALA A 303 0.21 29.55 12.91
N HIS A 304 0.34 29.37 11.59
CA HIS A 304 -0.55 30.01 10.61
C HIS A 304 -1.56 29.01 10.05
N ILE A 305 -2.85 29.34 10.17
CA ILE A 305 -3.93 28.67 9.44
C ILE A 305 -4.58 29.68 8.49
N ALA A 306 -4.65 29.30 7.23
CA ALA A 306 -5.29 30.07 6.18
C ALA A 306 -6.41 29.26 5.52
N GLY A 307 -7.23 29.90 4.70
CA GLY A 307 -8.24 29.19 3.92
C GLY A 307 -9.28 30.13 3.34
N ASP A 308 -9.90 29.69 2.26
CA ASP A 308 -11.02 30.37 1.63
C ASP A 308 -12.30 29.56 1.78
N ALA A 309 -13.46 30.23 1.76
CA ALA A 309 -14.73 29.54 1.65
C ALA A 309 -14.75 28.62 0.39
N PRO A 310 -15.27 27.39 0.47
CA PRO A 310 -16.12 26.84 1.54
C PRO A 310 -15.35 26.10 2.65
N GLY A 311 -14.05 26.36 2.84
CA GLY A 311 -13.25 25.73 3.88
C GLY A 311 -13.94 25.75 5.25
N SER A 312 -13.93 24.62 5.95
CA SER A 312 -14.59 24.47 7.26
C SER A 312 -13.77 23.63 8.22
N PHE A 313 -13.68 24.08 9.47
CA PHE A 313 -13.28 23.26 10.61
C PHE A 313 -14.49 23.01 11.50
N VAL A 314 -14.67 21.77 11.95
CA VAL A 314 -15.61 21.46 13.03
C VAL A 314 -14.89 20.71 14.13
N VAL A 315 -15.00 21.22 15.35
CA VAL A 315 -14.27 20.74 16.53
C VAL A 315 -15.25 20.35 17.62
N GLN A 316 -15.11 19.15 18.19
CA GLN A 316 -16.05 18.62 19.19
C GLN A 316 -15.69 18.96 20.64
N ASP A 317 -14.40 19.00 20.97
CA ASP A 317 -13.91 19.34 22.31
C ASP A 317 -13.33 20.76 22.28
N SER A 318 -12.09 20.96 22.71
CA SER A 318 -11.58 22.30 22.99
C SER A 318 -10.89 22.95 21.79
N THR A 319 -11.04 24.27 21.63
CA THR A 319 -10.29 25.05 20.63
C THR A 319 -9.30 26.06 21.25
N VAL A 320 -8.05 26.02 20.80
CA VAL A 320 -7.03 27.00 21.20
C VAL A 320 -6.40 27.64 19.97
N ASN A 321 -6.48 28.96 19.90
CA ASN A 321 -5.74 29.76 18.94
C ASN A 321 -4.74 30.69 19.64
N ALA A 322 -3.47 30.42 19.42
CA ALA A 322 -2.34 31.28 19.78
C ALA A 322 -1.53 31.74 18.55
N GLY A 323 -1.97 31.37 17.35
CA GLY A 323 -1.38 31.74 16.08
C GLY A 323 -2.20 32.77 15.30
N ALA A 324 -2.14 32.71 13.97
CA ALA A 324 -2.91 33.55 13.06
C ALA A 324 -3.94 32.73 12.29
N LEU A 325 -5.18 33.21 12.25
CA LEU A 325 -6.25 32.72 11.38
C LEU A 325 -6.56 33.77 10.31
N THR A 326 -6.34 33.44 9.04
CA THR A 326 -6.53 34.36 7.91
C THR A 326 -7.43 33.78 6.82
N GLY A 327 -8.12 34.64 6.08
CA GLY A 327 -8.99 34.26 4.95
C GLY A 327 -10.48 34.26 5.30
N THR A 328 -11.23 33.31 4.74
CA THR A 328 -12.71 33.30 4.76
C THR A 328 -13.36 31.97 5.13
N PHE A 329 -12.60 31.04 5.73
CA PHE A 329 -13.14 29.75 6.17
C PHE A 329 -14.08 29.86 7.40
N ASP A 330 -14.88 28.83 7.63
CA ASP A 330 -15.78 28.69 8.78
C ASP A 330 -15.11 27.85 9.88
N LEU A 331 -15.12 28.32 11.12
CA LEU A 331 -14.65 27.58 12.29
C LEU A 331 -15.83 27.32 13.22
N CYS A 332 -16.24 26.07 13.34
CA CYS A 332 -17.32 25.67 14.24
C CYS A 332 -16.80 24.87 15.42
N ASP A 333 -16.65 25.54 16.55
CA ASP A 333 -16.46 24.90 17.84
C ASP A 333 -17.82 24.46 18.40
N LEU A 334 -17.94 23.20 18.80
CA LEU A 334 -19.17 22.63 19.39
C LEU A 334 -19.14 22.58 20.93
N SER A 335 -18.01 22.90 21.57
CA SER A 335 -17.89 23.03 23.02
C SER A 335 -18.06 24.46 23.59
N PRO A 336 -18.29 25.53 22.80
CA PRO A 336 -17.81 26.85 23.17
C PRO A 336 -18.51 27.38 24.41
N GLN A 337 -17.72 28.01 25.28
CA GLN A 337 -18.23 28.66 26.48
C GLN A 337 -18.85 30.04 26.21
N THR A 338 -18.76 30.54 24.98
CA THR A 338 -19.29 31.86 24.59
C THR A 338 -20.09 31.78 23.29
N THR A 339 -21.11 32.65 23.17
CA THR A 339 -21.95 32.75 21.97
C THR A 339 -21.65 34.00 21.14
N VAL A 340 -20.58 34.73 21.48
CA VAL A 340 -20.17 35.97 20.81
C VAL A 340 -18.80 35.73 20.16
N PRO A 341 -18.64 35.97 18.84
CA PRO A 341 -17.37 35.78 18.15
C PRO A 341 -16.19 36.57 18.76
N PRO A 342 -14.95 36.02 18.73
CA PRO A 342 -14.58 34.71 18.19
C PRO A 342 -15.08 33.56 19.09
N ILE A 343 -15.74 32.58 18.49
CA ILE A 343 -16.24 31.38 19.19
C ILE A 343 -15.08 30.37 19.26
N ILE A 344 -14.12 30.66 20.14
CA ILE A 344 -12.90 29.88 20.41
C ILE A 344 -12.71 29.85 21.93
N ASP A 345 -12.45 28.70 22.54
CA ASP A 345 -12.33 28.59 24.01
C ASP A 345 -11.20 29.44 24.58
N LEU A 346 -10.03 29.39 23.92
CA LEU A 346 -8.89 30.23 24.24
C LEU A 346 -8.31 30.87 22.98
N ASN A 347 -8.61 32.15 22.79
CA ASN A 347 -8.00 32.94 21.73
C ASN A 347 -7.03 34.00 22.30
N ILE A 348 -5.74 33.74 22.14
CA ILE A 348 -4.65 34.71 22.42
C ILE A 348 -3.91 35.13 21.13
N GLY A 349 -4.28 34.55 19.99
CA GLY A 349 -3.77 34.86 18.66
C GLY A 349 -4.61 35.91 17.92
N THR A 350 -4.39 36.01 16.61
CA THR A 350 -5.17 36.88 15.72
C THR A 350 -6.18 36.09 14.91
N VAL A 351 -7.33 36.72 14.65
CA VAL A 351 -8.38 36.18 13.80
C VAL A 351 -8.84 37.28 12.85
N GLU A 352 -8.75 37.03 11.54
CA GLU A 352 -9.20 38.00 10.55
C GLU A 352 -10.73 38.15 10.53
N PRO A 353 -11.26 39.34 10.17
CA PRO A 353 -12.71 39.57 10.10
C PRO A 353 -13.47 38.69 9.10
N GLY A 354 -12.77 38.06 8.16
CA GLY A 354 -13.36 37.17 7.16
C GLY A 354 -13.74 35.79 7.69
N ILE A 355 -13.20 35.39 8.85
CA ILE A 355 -13.52 34.10 9.47
C ILE A 355 -14.96 34.11 9.98
N THR A 356 -15.69 33.05 9.61
CA THR A 356 -17.07 32.82 10.04
C THR A 356 -17.15 31.72 11.08
N TYR A 357 -18.27 31.64 11.81
CA TYR A 357 -18.43 30.69 12.92
C TYR A 357 -19.73 29.92 12.82
N CYS A 358 -19.64 28.60 12.65
CA CYS A 358 -20.78 27.69 12.55
C CYS A 358 -21.84 28.14 11.53
N THR A 359 -21.42 28.78 10.44
CA THR A 359 -22.31 29.25 9.39
C THR A 359 -22.54 28.18 8.33
N ILE A 360 -21.53 27.33 8.12
CA ILE A 360 -21.67 26.13 7.31
C ILE A 360 -22.33 25.10 8.24
N PRO A 361 -23.54 24.60 7.92
CA PRO A 361 -24.17 23.58 8.73
C PRO A 361 -23.18 22.44 8.90
N SER A 362 -22.76 22.21 10.14
CA SER A 362 -22.00 21.02 10.44
C SER A 362 -22.91 19.86 10.03
N GLY A 363 -22.54 19.15 8.95
CA GLY A 363 -23.16 17.86 8.63
C GLY A 363 -23.03 16.86 9.79
N ILE A 364 -22.26 17.24 10.81
CA ILE A 364 -22.10 16.63 12.12
C ILE A 364 -23.35 16.94 12.98
N GLY A 365 -24.48 16.37 12.57
CA GLY A 365 -25.31 15.76 13.60
C GLY A 365 -24.51 14.57 14.09
N ALA A 366 -23.70 14.75 15.15
CA ALA A 366 -22.83 13.76 15.77
C ALA A 366 -22.52 12.57 14.85
N THR A 367 -21.32 12.50 14.30
CA THR A 367 -20.74 11.22 13.89
C THR A 367 -20.58 10.35 15.16
N GLN A 368 -21.71 9.92 15.77
CA GLN A 368 -21.89 8.51 16.04
C GLN A 368 -21.40 7.84 14.78
N ARG A 369 -20.22 7.22 14.93
CA ARG A 369 -19.59 6.31 14.00
C ARG A 369 -20.60 5.89 12.94
N SER A 370 -20.30 6.11 11.67
CA SER A 370 -21.09 5.54 10.57
C SER A 370 -21.01 4.00 10.52
N GLU A 371 -20.67 3.37 11.66
CA GLU A 371 -20.92 1.98 11.97
C GLU A 371 -22.42 1.71 11.76
N PRO A 372 -22.74 0.62 11.04
CA PRO A 372 -24.12 0.21 10.89
C PRO A 372 -24.71 -0.11 12.25
N LEU A 373 -25.83 0.53 12.57
CA LEU A 373 -26.62 0.19 13.74
C LEU A 373 -27.32 -1.15 13.47
N LEU A 374 -26.97 -2.16 14.26
CA LEU A 374 -27.59 -3.48 14.19
C LEU A 374 -28.59 -3.63 15.34
N ARG A 375 -29.87 -3.85 15.00
CA ARG A 375 -30.94 -4.14 15.95
C ARG A 375 -31.53 -5.50 15.63
N PHE A 376 -31.68 -6.35 16.64
CA PHE A 376 -32.34 -7.64 16.48
C PHE A 376 -33.60 -7.68 17.34
N ASP A 377 -34.74 -7.97 16.70
CA ASP A 377 -35.97 -8.27 17.41
C ASP A 377 -36.11 -9.80 17.57
N PRO A 378 -35.93 -10.35 18.79
CA PRO A 378 -36.01 -11.79 19.02
C PRO A 378 -37.41 -12.36 18.83
N THR A 379 -38.46 -11.53 18.88
CA THR A 379 -39.86 -11.96 18.75
C THR A 379 -40.22 -12.20 17.30
N THR A 380 -39.87 -11.27 16.43
CA THR A 380 -40.14 -11.34 14.99
C THR A 380 -39.02 -12.04 14.22
N ARG A 381 -37.86 -12.27 14.86
CA ARG A 381 -36.63 -12.80 14.25
C ARG A 381 -36.16 -11.96 13.06
N ILE A 382 -36.36 -10.65 13.14
CA ILE A 382 -35.91 -9.69 12.14
C ILE A 382 -34.62 -9.03 12.63
N LEU A 383 -33.60 -9.04 11.78
CA LEU A 383 -32.39 -8.26 11.93
C LEU A 383 -32.51 -6.97 11.12
N ILE A 384 -32.41 -5.82 11.78
CA ILE A 384 -32.44 -4.51 11.14
C ILE A 384 -31.01 -3.96 11.12
N LEU A 385 -30.55 -3.58 9.93
CA LEU A 385 -29.26 -2.94 9.68
C LEU A 385 -29.52 -1.52 9.19
N GLU A 386 -29.13 -0.52 9.97
CA GLU A 386 -29.38 0.89 9.70
C GLU A 386 -28.09 1.69 9.55
N ARG A 387 -28.04 2.57 8.56
CA ARG A 387 -27.09 3.67 8.45
C ARG A 387 -27.90 4.96 8.38
N PRO A 388 -28.19 5.59 9.54
CA PRO A 388 -29.16 6.68 9.64
C PRO A 388 -28.86 7.89 8.75
N GLN A 389 -27.59 8.09 8.38
CA GLN A 389 -27.11 9.25 7.63
C GLN A 389 -26.45 8.91 6.28
N GLN A 390 -26.36 7.64 5.89
CA GLN A 390 -25.71 7.23 4.64
C GLN A 390 -26.43 6.05 3.96
N THR A 391 -26.58 6.10 2.64
CA THR A 391 -27.06 4.95 1.88
C THR A 391 -25.95 3.92 1.71
N TRP A 392 -26.28 2.64 1.81
CA TRP A 392 -25.41 1.54 1.44
C TRP A 392 -25.01 1.63 -0.05
N ARG A 393 -23.70 1.61 -0.33
CA ARG A 393 -23.15 1.58 -1.70
C ARG A 393 -22.52 0.21 -1.96
N ASN A 394 -23.17 -0.60 -2.80
CA ASN A 394 -22.70 -1.94 -3.18
C ASN A 394 -22.29 -2.80 -1.97
N ALA A 395 -23.07 -2.74 -0.89
CA ALA A 395 -22.77 -3.48 0.31
C ALA A 395 -23.23 -4.93 0.21
N ARG A 396 -22.58 -5.83 0.95
CA ARG A 396 -22.91 -7.25 1.02
C ARG A 396 -22.99 -7.69 2.46
N VAL A 397 -24.11 -8.30 2.84
CA VAL A 397 -24.36 -8.85 4.17
C VAL A 397 -24.28 -10.36 4.07
N ARG A 398 -23.39 -10.98 4.85
CA ARG A 398 -23.24 -12.43 4.93
C ARG A 398 -23.49 -12.89 6.34
N VAL A 399 -24.29 -13.94 6.50
CA VAL A 399 -24.54 -14.58 7.79
C VAL A 399 -23.96 -15.98 7.74
N HIS A 400 -23.10 -16.31 8.69
CA HIS A 400 -22.48 -17.62 8.85
C HIS A 400 -22.96 -18.28 10.14
N ASP A 401 -23.14 -19.60 10.11
CA ASP A 401 -23.39 -20.38 11.33
C ASP A 401 -22.10 -20.58 12.15
N ALA A 402 -22.21 -21.22 13.31
CA ALA A 402 -21.07 -21.52 14.19
C ALA A 402 -20.00 -22.44 13.56
N LEU A 403 -20.29 -23.08 12.42
CA LEU A 403 -19.34 -23.89 11.65
C LEU A 403 -18.79 -23.11 10.44
N ALA A 404 -18.94 -21.79 10.43
CA ALA A 404 -18.55 -20.87 9.36
C ALA A 404 -19.23 -21.15 8.00
N ARG A 405 -20.35 -21.89 7.97
CA ARG A 405 -21.11 -22.09 6.74
C ARG A 405 -22.02 -20.90 6.49
N MET A 406 -21.99 -20.38 5.27
CA MET A 406 -22.84 -19.26 4.87
C MET A 406 -24.31 -19.72 4.78
N VAL A 407 -25.19 -19.09 5.56
CA VAL A 407 -26.63 -19.39 5.60
C VAL A 407 -27.49 -18.29 4.97
N ARG A 408 -26.92 -17.08 4.81
CA ARG A 408 -27.51 -15.95 4.07
C ARG A 408 -26.43 -15.12 3.40
N ASP A 409 -26.79 -14.55 2.26
CA ASP A 409 -26.01 -13.60 1.49
C ASP A 409 -26.96 -12.62 0.80
N LEU A 410 -26.76 -11.33 1.02
CA LEU A 410 -27.61 -10.29 0.48
C LEU A 410 -26.76 -9.13 -0.01
N SER A 411 -27.06 -8.64 -1.22
CA SER A 411 -26.49 -7.39 -1.73
C SER A 411 -27.44 -6.23 -1.47
N ILE A 412 -26.88 -5.09 -1.06
CA ILE A 412 -27.61 -3.89 -0.67
C ILE A 412 -27.07 -2.71 -1.46
N GLN A 413 -27.98 -1.92 -2.03
CA GLN A 413 -27.63 -0.72 -2.76
C GLN A 413 -28.73 0.33 -2.62
N GLY A 414 -28.34 1.58 -2.36
CA GLY A 414 -29.23 2.74 -2.44
C GLY A 414 -30.26 2.86 -1.32
N THR A 415 -30.07 2.17 -0.18
CA THR A 415 -30.98 2.24 0.98
C THR A 415 -30.23 2.62 2.26
N THR A 416 -30.92 3.23 3.22
CA THR A 416 -30.37 3.57 4.54
C THR A 416 -30.68 2.51 5.60
N SER A 417 -31.64 1.62 5.35
CA SER A 417 -32.04 0.54 6.25
C SER A 417 -32.35 -0.72 5.48
N ILE A 418 -32.01 -1.88 6.03
CA ILE A 418 -32.48 -3.17 5.53
C ILE A 418 -32.97 -4.06 6.66
N GLN A 419 -33.97 -4.89 6.34
CA GLN A 419 -34.50 -5.91 7.24
C GLN A 419 -34.16 -7.29 6.67
N LEU A 420 -33.53 -8.12 7.49
CA LEU A 420 -33.20 -9.51 7.19
C LEU A 420 -34.12 -10.41 8.02
N ASP A 421 -34.99 -11.15 7.35
CA ASP A 421 -35.82 -12.17 7.98
C ASP A 421 -34.97 -13.43 8.28
N LEU A 422 -34.80 -13.71 9.57
CA LEU A 422 -34.05 -14.85 10.09
C LEU A 422 -34.97 -15.96 10.61
N SER A 423 -36.28 -15.87 10.39
CA SER A 423 -37.27 -16.83 10.90
C SER A 423 -37.00 -18.28 10.49
N THR A 424 -36.40 -18.50 9.31
CA THR A 424 -36.06 -19.85 8.82
C THR A 424 -34.76 -20.41 9.40
N LEU A 425 -33.98 -19.62 10.14
CA LEU A 425 -32.75 -20.09 10.77
C LEU A 425 -33.06 -20.81 12.10
N ARG A 426 -32.24 -21.80 12.45
CA ARG A 426 -32.37 -22.52 13.72
C ARG A 426 -31.84 -21.68 14.88
N ALA A 427 -32.28 -21.96 16.10
CA ALA A 427 -31.66 -21.38 17.30
C ALA A 427 -30.15 -21.71 17.32
N GLY A 428 -29.32 -20.73 17.70
CA GLY A 428 -27.87 -20.86 17.69
C GLY A 428 -27.13 -19.53 17.53
N THR A 429 -25.80 -19.62 17.47
CA THR A 429 -24.90 -18.47 17.29
C THR A 429 -24.53 -18.31 15.81
N TYR A 430 -24.57 -17.07 15.34
CA TYR A 430 -24.26 -16.68 13.98
C TYR A 430 -23.26 -15.52 13.95
N LEU A 431 -22.47 -15.45 12.90
CA LEU A 431 -21.59 -14.33 12.59
C LEU A 431 -22.19 -13.54 11.43
N VAL A 432 -22.45 -12.25 11.65
CA VAL A 432 -22.95 -11.34 10.61
C VAL A 432 -21.79 -10.45 10.18
N THR A 433 -21.45 -10.49 8.89
CA THR A 433 -20.43 -9.65 8.29
C THR A 433 -21.07 -8.73 7.26
N VAL A 434 -20.74 -7.45 7.31
CA VAL A 434 -21.20 -6.44 6.36
C VAL A 434 -19.99 -5.80 5.71
N THR A 435 -19.88 -5.92 4.40
CA THR A 435 -18.83 -5.27 3.61
C THR A 435 -19.43 -4.22 2.71
N SER A 436 -18.96 -2.98 2.79
CA SER A 436 -19.28 -1.91 1.83
C SER A 436 -18.19 -1.84 0.77
N HIS A 437 -18.50 -1.38 -0.44
CA HIS A 437 -17.49 -1.14 -1.46
C HIS A 437 -16.48 -0.10 -0.97
N GLY A 438 -15.19 -0.45 -0.99
CA GLY A 438 -14.08 0.37 -0.48
C GLY A 438 -13.98 0.47 1.04
N GLY A 439 -14.85 -0.18 1.82
CA GLY A 439 -14.86 -0.10 3.29
C GLY A 439 -14.37 -1.38 3.98
N THR A 440 -13.81 -1.23 5.18
CA THR A 440 -13.42 -2.35 6.05
C THR A 440 -14.65 -3.22 6.41
N PRO A 441 -14.55 -4.55 6.39
CA PRO A 441 -15.63 -5.43 6.81
C PRO A 441 -16.01 -5.19 8.28
N TRP A 442 -17.28 -4.92 8.56
CA TRP A 442 -17.81 -4.89 9.92
C TRP A 442 -18.37 -6.26 10.28
N THR A 443 -18.07 -6.77 11.48
CA THR A 443 -18.48 -8.12 11.90
C THR A 443 -19.05 -8.11 13.31
N THR A 444 -20.20 -8.79 13.51
CA THR A 444 -20.81 -8.95 14.83
C THR A 444 -21.35 -10.36 15.06
N ARG A 445 -21.53 -10.71 16.34
CA ARG A 445 -22.11 -11.98 16.78
C ARG A 445 -23.60 -11.81 17.06
N LEU A 446 -24.42 -12.63 16.43
CA LEU A 446 -25.86 -12.73 16.66
C LEU A 446 -26.21 -14.05 17.34
N VAL A 447 -27.10 -14.01 18.34
CA VAL A 447 -27.61 -15.22 19.02
C VAL A 447 -29.11 -15.30 18.80
N LEU A 448 -29.57 -16.36 18.11
CA LEU A 448 -30.98 -16.63 17.88
C LEU A 448 -31.52 -17.57 18.96
N PRO A 449 -32.57 -17.17 19.72
CA PRO A 449 -33.19 -18.00 20.75
C PRO A 449 -34.08 -19.11 20.18
#